data_AF-A0A821RN45-F1
#
_entry.id   AF-A0A821RN45-F1
#
_cell.length_a   1.000
_cell.length_b   1.000
_cell.length_c   1.000
_cell.angle_alpha   90.00
_cell.angle_beta   90.00
_cell.angle_gamma   90.00
#
_symmetry.space_group_name_H-M   'P 1'
#
loop_
_entity.id
_entity.type
_entity.pdbx_description
1 polymer ?
#
loop_
_entity_poly.entity_id
_entity_poly.type
_entity_poly.pdbx_seq_one_letter_code
_entity_poly.pdbx_strand_id
1 'polypeptide(L)'
;MHTIFRVVEIKQTAKNSRLWDVQLTITGDNDPQLSALTNRIKEKVQGSTGWRRMGKLMLQVGHFDECEELYNELLENASTDSDRAFIYYELGRVKWQQGQYEKEITF
;
A
#
# COMPACT_ATOMS: atom_id res chain seq x y z
N MET A 1 -16.81 -0.55 -4.50
CA MET A 1 -15.80 -0.47 -5.57
C MET A 1 -15.46 0.99 -5.78
N HIS A 2 -14.20 1.38 -5.55
CA HIS A 2 -13.75 2.73 -5.91
C HIS A 2 -13.47 2.77 -7.41
N THR A 3 -13.96 3.78 -8.11
CA THR A 3 -13.68 3.97 -9.55
C THR A 3 -12.26 4.47 -9.70
N ILE A 4 -11.43 3.70 -10.42
CA ILE A 4 -10.04 4.08 -10.72
C ILE A 4 -10.03 4.81 -12.07
N PHE A 5 -9.32 5.94 -12.11
CA PHE A 5 -9.10 6.73 -13.31
C PHE A 5 -7.61 6.72 -13.67
N ARG A 6 -7.30 6.52 -14.95
CA ARG A 6 -5.94 6.74 -15.47
C ARG A 6 -5.85 8.15 -16.04
N VAL A 7 -4.79 8.86 -15.67
CA VAL A 7 -4.37 10.10 -16.35
C VAL A 7 -3.79 9.74 -17.71
N VAL A 8 -4.44 10.20 -18.77
CA VAL A 8 -4.01 9.97 -20.16
C VAL A 8 -3.11 11.09 -20.64
N GLU A 9 -3.52 12.33 -20.39
CA GLU A 9 -2.81 13.52 -20.85
C GLU A 9 -2.98 14.63 -19.82
N ILE A 10 -1.91 15.38 -19.59
CA ILE A 10 -1.94 16.65 -18.87
C ILE A 10 -1.36 17.69 -19.82
N LYS A 11 -2.15 18.69 -20.19
CA LYS A 11 -1.72 19.77 -21.07
C LYS A 11 -2.09 21.13 -20.52
N GLN A 12 -1.22 22.10 -20.71
CA GLN A 12 -1.49 23.48 -20.34
C GLN A 12 -2.42 24.10 -21.38
N THR A 13 -3.43 24.84 -20.94
CA THR A 13 -4.39 25.43 -21.87
C THR A 13 -3.71 26.54 -22.69
N ALA A 14 -3.95 26.56 -24.00
CA ALA A 14 -3.38 27.59 -24.88
C ALA A 14 -3.84 29.02 -24.52
N LYS A 15 -4.99 29.15 -23.83
CA LYS A 15 -5.59 30.43 -23.45
C LYS A 15 -5.03 31.00 -22.15
N ASN A 16 -4.50 30.16 -21.26
CA ASN A 16 -3.99 30.60 -19.96
C ASN A 16 -2.93 29.62 -19.43
N SER A 17 -1.71 30.11 -19.26
CA SER A 17 -0.58 29.34 -18.73
C SER A 17 -0.75 28.94 -17.25
N ARG A 18 -1.80 29.38 -16.56
CA ARG A 18 -2.10 28.94 -15.19
C ARG A 18 -3.15 27.83 -15.15
N LEU A 19 -3.76 27.48 -16.29
CA LEU A 19 -4.79 26.44 -16.37
C LEU A 19 -4.25 25.20 -17.08
N TRP A 20 -4.65 24.04 -16.57
CA TRP A 20 -4.25 22.73 -17.06
C TRP A 20 -5.49 21.87 -17.32
N ASP A 21 -5.53 21.26 -18.50
CA ASP A 21 -6.50 20.25 -18.86
C ASP A 21 -5.91 18.88 -18.54
N VAL A 22 -6.62 18.11 -17.71
CA VAL A 22 -6.24 16.75 -17.34
C VAL A 22 -7.28 15.79 -17.92
N GLN A 23 -6.87 14.97 -18.89
CA GLN A 23 -7.73 13.97 -19.48
C GLN A 23 -7.65 12.67 -18.68
N LEU A 24 -8.79 12.23 -18.16
CA LEU A 24 -8.93 10.99 -17.40
C LEU A 24 -9.72 9.96 -18.20
N THR A 25 -9.37 8.68 -18.06
CA THR A 25 -10.17 7.56 -18.57
C THR A 25 -10.48 6.57 -17.46
N ILE A 26 -11.68 6.00 -17.50
CA ILE A 26 -12.11 4.95 -16.56
C ILE A 26 -11.34 3.68 -16.90
N THR A 27 -10.73 3.07 -15.88
CA THR A 27 -10.12 1.73 -16.02
C THR A 27 -11.10 0.65 -15.58
N GLY A 28 -11.09 -0.48 -16.26
CA GLY A 28 -11.85 -1.67 -15.85
C GLY A 28 -10.94 -2.79 -15.33
N ASP A 29 -11.54 -3.87 -14.86
CA ASP A 29 -10.82 -5.03 -14.29
C ASP A 29 -9.84 -5.70 -15.27
N ASN A 30 -10.09 -5.55 -16.58
CA ASN A 30 -9.24 -6.08 -17.65
C ASN A 30 -8.12 -5.12 -18.07
N ASP A 31 -7.86 -4.06 -17.32
CA ASP A 31 -6.80 -3.12 -17.64
C ASP A 31 -5.40 -3.76 -17.52
N PRO A 32 -4.60 -3.82 -18.59
CA PRO A 32 -3.32 -4.53 -18.57
C PRO A 32 -2.29 -3.93 -17.60
N GLN A 33 -2.31 -2.61 -17.40
CA GLN A 33 -1.35 -1.97 -16.48
C GLN A 33 -1.76 -2.20 -15.02
N LEU A 34 -3.07 -2.15 -14.71
CA LEU A 34 -3.55 -2.52 -13.39
C LEU A 34 -3.26 -3.99 -13.08
N SER A 35 -3.45 -4.87 -14.06
CA SER A 35 -3.10 -6.28 -13.94
C SER A 35 -1.61 -6.49 -13.67
N ALA A 36 -0.74 -5.83 -14.45
CA ALA A 36 0.71 -5.89 -14.25
C ALA A 36 1.15 -5.34 -12.88
N LEU A 37 0.58 -4.21 -12.45
CA LEU A 37 0.83 -3.65 -11.12
C LEU A 37 0.41 -4.61 -10.01
N THR A 38 -0.80 -5.18 -10.13
CA THR A 38 -1.34 -6.13 -9.15
C THR A 38 -0.47 -7.37 -9.03
N ASN A 39 0.00 -7.91 -10.16
CA ASN A 39 0.89 -9.07 -10.16
C ASN A 39 2.24 -8.74 -9.51
N ARG A 40 2.82 -7.58 -9.83
CA ARG A 40 4.07 -7.15 -9.21
C ARG A 40 3.94 -6.93 -7.69
N ILE A 41 2.81 -6.41 -7.23
CA ILE A 41 2.51 -6.29 -5.81
C ILE A 41 2.45 -7.69 -5.18
N LYS A 42 1.69 -8.62 -5.77
CA LYS A 42 1.60 -10.02 -5.28
C LYS A 42 2.96 -10.71 -5.18
N GLU A 43 3.85 -10.48 -6.13
CA GLU A 43 5.23 -10.99 -6.10
C GLU A 43 6.05 -10.38 -4.95
N LYS A 44 5.89 -9.07 -4.69
CA LYS A 44 6.60 -8.39 -3.59
C LYS A 44 6.08 -8.77 -2.21
N VAL A 45 4.78 -8.98 -2.06
CA VAL A 45 4.15 -9.27 -0.76
C VAL A 45 4.04 -10.77 -0.48
N GLN A 46 4.86 -11.61 -1.10
CA GLN A 46 4.83 -13.06 -0.87
C GLN A 46 5.03 -13.42 0.61
N GLY A 47 4.36 -14.49 1.04
CA GLY A 47 4.31 -14.91 2.43
C GLY A 47 3.57 -16.23 2.60
N SER A 48 3.81 -16.89 3.73
CA SER A 48 3.30 -18.22 4.04
C SER A 48 1.79 -18.27 4.30
N THR A 49 1.16 -17.16 4.70
CA THR A 49 -0.29 -17.08 4.95
C THR A 49 -0.90 -15.81 4.37
N GLY A 50 -2.22 -15.81 4.16
CA GLY A 50 -2.96 -14.63 3.66
C GLY A 50 -2.75 -13.39 4.53
N TRP A 51 -2.81 -13.54 5.84
CA TRP A 51 -2.61 -12.45 6.80
C TRP A 51 -1.20 -11.86 6.78
N ARG A 52 -0.16 -12.71 6.65
CA ARG A 52 1.22 -12.23 6.53
C ARG A 52 1.42 -11.42 5.25
N ARG A 53 0.76 -11.79 4.14
CA ARG A 53 0.79 -11.02 2.90
C ARG A 53 0.05 -9.69 3.04
N MET A 54 -1.07 -9.69 3.76
CA MET A 54 -1.87 -8.50 4.04
C MET A 54 -1.08 -7.47 4.85
N GLY A 55 -0.48 -7.87 5.97
CA GLY A 55 0.34 -6.97 6.78
C GLY A 55 1.52 -6.38 6.00
N LYS A 56 2.22 -7.20 5.20
CA LYS A 56 3.28 -6.72 4.30
C LYS A 56 2.78 -5.72 3.26
N LEU A 57 1.57 -5.92 2.73
CA LEU A 57 0.95 -4.99 1.78
C LEU A 57 0.66 -3.65 2.47
N MET A 58 0.00 -3.67 3.63
CA MET A 58 -0.32 -2.47 4.42
C MET A 58 0.95 -1.67 4.74
N LEU A 59 2.02 -2.33 5.15
CA LEU A 59 3.32 -1.71 5.39
C LEU A 59 3.93 -1.07 4.12
N GLN A 60 3.72 -1.67 2.95
CA GLN A 60 4.22 -1.11 1.68
C GLN A 60 3.42 0.10 1.20
N VAL A 61 2.12 0.15 1.46
CA VAL A 61 1.25 1.28 1.07
C VAL A 61 1.20 2.38 2.13
N GLY A 62 1.87 2.21 3.28
CA GLY A 62 1.97 3.23 4.34
C GLY A 62 0.79 3.24 5.32
N HIS A 63 -0.04 2.20 5.30
CA HIS A 63 -1.16 2.02 6.24
C HIS A 63 -0.64 1.44 7.55
N PHE A 64 0.13 2.24 8.30
CA PHE A 64 0.86 1.76 9.48
C PHE A 64 -0.05 1.40 10.64
N ASP A 65 -1.07 2.21 10.89
CA ASP A 65 -1.99 2.01 12.01
C ASP A 65 -2.82 0.72 11.80
N GLU A 66 -3.39 0.53 10.60
CA GLU A 66 -4.14 -0.70 10.29
C GLU A 66 -3.24 -1.94 10.26
N CYS A 67 -1.96 -1.77 9.89
CA CYS A 67 -0.97 -2.85 9.92
C CYS A 67 -0.67 -3.28 11.36
N GLU A 68 -0.53 -2.32 12.27
CA GLU A 68 -0.32 -2.58 13.69
C GLU A 68 -1.52 -3.25 14.34
N GLU A 69 -2.75 -2.76 14.06
CA GLU A 69 -3.99 -3.39 14.52
C GLU A 69 -4.06 -4.87 14.09
N LEU A 70 -3.83 -5.15 12.80
CA LEU A 70 -3.82 -6.51 12.27
C LEU A 70 -2.78 -7.40 13.00
N TYR A 71 -1.57 -6.91 13.20
CA TYR A 71 -0.53 -7.71 13.86
C TYR A 71 -0.81 -7.93 15.35
N ASN A 72 -1.43 -6.97 16.04
CA ASN A 72 -1.86 -7.16 17.42
C ASN A 72 -2.97 -8.22 17.53
N GLU A 73 -3.96 -8.21 16.65
CA GLU A 73 -5.00 -9.26 16.59
C GLU A 73 -4.39 -10.65 16.31
N LEU A 74 -3.42 -10.73 15.41
CA LEU A 74 -2.70 -11.98 15.12
C LEU A 74 -1.87 -12.44 16.32
N LEU A 75 -1.33 -11.52 17.12
CA LEU A 75 -0.52 -11.83 18.29
C LEU A 75 -1.38 -12.47 19.39
N GLU A 76 -2.59 -11.95 19.62
CA GLU A 76 -3.55 -12.52 20.58
C GLU A 76 -3.91 -13.97 20.24
N ASN A 77 -3.92 -14.31 18.95
CA ASN A 77 -4.26 -15.63 18.44
C ASN A 77 -3.03 -16.50 18.08
N ALA A 78 -1.82 -16.09 18.46
CA ALA A 78 -0.60 -16.77 18.07
C ALA A 78 -0.40 -18.10 18.85
N SER A 79 -0.48 -19.22 18.14
CA SER A 79 -0.35 -20.56 18.73
C SER A 79 1.08 -20.98 19.03
N THR A 80 2.09 -20.36 18.41
CA THR A 80 3.48 -20.79 18.51
C THR A 80 4.43 -19.63 18.81
N ASP A 81 5.58 -19.93 19.44
CA ASP A 81 6.64 -18.94 19.64
C ASP A 81 7.20 -18.43 18.31
N SER A 82 7.22 -19.27 17.28
CA SER A 82 7.63 -18.87 15.92
C SER A 82 6.69 -17.82 15.33
N ASP A 83 5.37 -17.98 15.52
CA ASP A 83 4.39 -16.99 15.09
C ASP A 83 4.54 -15.68 15.88
N ARG A 84 4.68 -15.76 17.20
CA ARG A 84 4.94 -14.57 18.04
C ARG A 84 6.21 -13.83 17.61
N ALA A 85 7.31 -14.55 17.41
CA ALA A 85 8.58 -13.96 16.98
C ALA A 85 8.45 -13.27 15.62
N PHE A 86 7.76 -13.90 14.66
CA PHE A 86 7.46 -13.28 13.37
C PHE A 86 6.62 -12.00 13.55
N ILE A 87 5.57 -12.04 14.35
CA ILE A 87 4.67 -10.90 14.55
C ILE A 87 5.40 -9.73 15.23
N TYR A 88 6.18 -9.99 16.28
CA TYR A 88 6.99 -8.95 16.92
C TYR A 88 8.01 -8.33 15.97
N TYR A 89 8.64 -9.13 15.11
CA TYR A 89 9.53 -8.62 14.08
C TYR A 89 8.81 -7.67 13.11
N GLU A 90 7.62 -8.03 12.64
CA GLU A 90 6.85 -7.16 11.74
C GLU A 90 6.33 -5.90 12.44
N LEU A 91 5.88 -5.97 13.71
CA LEU A 91 5.51 -4.79 14.51
C LEU A 91 6.69 -3.82 14.68
N GLY A 92 7.90 -4.34 14.91
CA GLY A 92 9.11 -3.52 14.96
C GLY A 92 9.38 -2.80 13.63
N ARG A 93 9.13 -3.47 12.49
CA ARG A 93 9.23 -2.84 11.17
C ARG A 93 8.18 -1.75 10.97
N VAL A 94 6.94 -1.96 11.41
CA VAL A 94 5.88 -0.95 11.35
C VAL A 94 6.32 0.33 12.07
N LYS A 95 6.74 0.22 13.34
CA LYS A 95 7.19 1.38 14.13
C LYS A 95 8.42 2.06 13.53
N TRP A 96 9.37 1.30 13.00
CA TRP A 96 10.50 1.87 12.29
C TRP A 96 10.04 2.70 11.10
N GLN A 97 9.18 2.15 10.24
CA GLN A 97 8.74 2.84 9.03
C GLN A 97 7.87 4.06 9.35
N GLN A 98 6.96 3.96 10.32
CA GLN A 98 6.16 5.08 10.81
C GLN A 98 7.05 6.23 11.28
N GLY A 99 8.07 5.95 12.10
CA GLY A 99 9.00 6.98 12.57
C GLY A 99 9.88 7.60 11.48
N GLN A 100 10.16 6.89 10.37
CA GLN A 100 10.83 7.49 9.20
C GLN A 100 9.88 8.40 8.42
N TYR A 101 8.62 7.99 8.25
CA TYR A 101 7.60 8.81 7.58
C TYR A 101 7.30 10.10 8.36
N GLU A 102 7.18 10.02 9.67
CA GLU A 102 6.97 11.20 10.51
C GLU A 102 8.10 12.23 10.36
N LYS A 103 9.36 11.77 10.28
CA LYS A 103 10.52 12.64 10.04
C LYS A 103 10.49 13.32 8.68
N GLU A 104 10.07 12.63 7.63
CA GLU A 104 9.95 13.22 6.30
C GLU A 104 8.83 14.27 6.22
N ILE A 105 7.76 14.12 7.02
CA ILE A 105 6.64 15.06 7.05
C ILE A 105 6.94 16.29 7.93
N THR A 106 7.84 16.16 8.90
CA THR A 106 8.32 17.28 9.72
C THR A 106 9.51 17.98 9.06
N PHE A 107 9.21 18.77 8.03
CA PHE A 107 10.17 19.64 7.34
C PHE A 107 10.32 21.01 8.01
#